data_AF-A0A6P7M500-F1
#
_entry.id   AF-A0A6P7M500-F1
#
_cell.length_a   1.000
_cell.length_b   1.000
_cell.length_c   1.000
_cell.angle_alpha   90.00
_cell.angle_beta   90.00
_cell.angle_gamma   90.00
#
_symmetry.space_group_name_H-M   'P 1'
#
loop_
_entity.id
_entity.type
_entity.pdbx_description
1 polymer ?
#
loop_
_entity_poly.entity_id
_entity_poly.type
_entity_poly.pdbx_seq_one_letter_code
_entity_poly.pdbx_strand_id
1 'polypeptide(L)'
;MKSGLPGLFVILLFLSTVSGQGSVLNKTIVYIQNYSTWLDAQTFCRSSYSDLAVLYEQSDVDNMDLYQYFAWISLNKDGNNWGVKLDQNIWVNDYQPNQGCAVVNYQKQRLQGADCEQDYFFFCSASEDKYVFINESLTWSEAEARCKKPYGGLGVVKDKDHLNKATLRQDFPVWTGLHRNGATWSWSAGLSDYRNWALNEPGNNGDCVAISSVSKTMTTHNCSARYPFICFMDNLLLVKENRTWEEALEYCKKLNAQLVSVQPGDYTYISDRAIEADTDEVWTGLRYLAGSWFWVNGADITLSDLPGCPLTELHCGAFSKNDPGRLEARDCVEEKNFLCYSEG
;
A
#
# COMPACT_ATOMS: atom_id res chain seq x y z
N MET A 1 22.57 -5.81 56.88
CA MET A 1 21.55 -5.10 56.07
C MET A 1 22.17 -4.71 54.73
N LYS A 2 21.95 -5.51 53.69
CA LYS A 2 22.05 -5.10 52.29
C LYS A 2 20.90 -5.81 51.58
N SER A 3 19.79 -5.10 51.47
CA SER A 3 18.58 -5.53 50.76
C SER A 3 18.83 -5.46 49.27
N GLY A 4 18.69 -6.59 48.58
CA GLY A 4 18.64 -6.64 47.12
C GLY A 4 17.33 -6.03 46.62
N LEU A 5 17.43 -5.21 45.56
CA LEU A 5 16.27 -4.89 44.73
C LEU A 5 16.02 -6.07 43.77
N PRO A 6 14.79 -6.60 43.66
CA PRO A 6 14.44 -7.48 42.58
C PRO A 6 14.24 -6.65 41.30
N GLY A 7 14.95 -7.04 40.24
CA GLY A 7 14.79 -6.47 38.90
C GLY A 7 13.36 -6.61 38.41
N LEU A 8 12.82 -5.51 37.90
CA LEU A 8 11.53 -5.42 37.26
C LEU A 8 11.56 -6.28 35.98
N PHE A 9 11.10 -7.53 36.04
CA PHE A 9 10.79 -8.31 34.85
C PHE A 9 9.52 -7.71 34.24
N VAL A 10 9.68 -6.87 33.21
CA VAL A 10 8.57 -6.44 32.36
C VAL A 10 8.17 -7.65 31.51
N ILE A 11 7.22 -8.43 32.01
CA ILE A 11 6.54 -9.45 31.21
C ILE A 11 5.61 -8.70 30.26
N LEU A 12 6.03 -8.54 29.01
CA LEU A 12 5.17 -8.10 27.91
C LEU A 12 4.09 -9.17 27.72
N LEU A 13 2.93 -8.96 28.35
CA LEU A 13 1.72 -9.71 28.05
C LEU A 13 1.23 -9.25 26.67
N PHE A 14 1.57 -10.02 25.64
CA PHE A 14 0.85 -9.95 24.37
C PHE A 14 -0.58 -10.40 24.64
N LEU A 15 -1.50 -9.43 24.72
CA LEU A 15 -2.92 -9.71 24.51
C LEU A 15 -3.06 -10.10 23.04
N SER A 16 -2.87 -11.37 22.73
CA SER A 16 -3.18 -11.92 21.41
C SER A 16 -4.70 -11.92 21.26
N THR A 17 -5.25 -10.82 20.77
CA THR A 17 -6.49 -10.91 20.01
C THR A 17 -6.16 -11.73 18.76
N VAL A 18 -6.53 -13.00 18.79
CA VAL A 18 -6.55 -13.84 17.58
C VAL A 18 -7.59 -13.22 16.66
N SER A 19 -7.12 -12.47 15.69
CA SER A 19 -7.83 -12.16 14.45
C SER A 19 -6.76 -12.19 13.39
N GLY A 20 -6.75 -13.25 12.58
CA GLY A 20 -5.98 -13.24 11.34
C GLY A 20 -6.43 -12.02 10.58
N GLN A 21 -5.49 -11.13 10.28
CA GLN A 21 -5.74 -10.00 9.40
C GLN A 21 -4.75 -10.15 8.27
N GLY A 22 -5.27 -10.15 7.05
CA GLY A 22 -4.50 -10.14 5.81
C GLY A 22 -3.65 -8.87 5.67
N SER A 23 -3.69 -8.24 4.50
CA SER A 23 -2.98 -6.97 4.30
C SER A 23 -3.47 -5.89 5.29
N VAL A 24 -2.53 -5.14 5.87
CA VAL A 24 -2.82 -3.95 6.69
C VAL A 24 -3.12 -2.71 5.84
N LEU A 25 -2.90 -2.77 4.53
CA LEU A 25 -3.01 -1.65 3.61
C LEU A 25 -4.44 -1.50 3.08
N ASN A 26 -4.88 -0.25 2.89
CA ASN A 26 -6.27 0.05 2.49
C ASN A 26 -6.48 -0.30 1.01
N LYS A 27 -7.20 -1.39 0.75
CA LYS A 27 -7.46 -1.89 -0.59
C LYS A 27 -8.91 -2.31 -0.76
N THR A 28 -9.40 -2.11 -1.97
CA THR A 28 -10.72 -2.59 -2.40
C THR A 28 -10.56 -3.52 -3.57
N ILE A 29 -11.40 -4.54 -3.62
CA ILE A 29 -11.45 -5.51 -4.71
C ILE A 29 -12.45 -5.04 -5.75
N VAL A 30 -12.02 -4.96 -7.01
CA VAL A 30 -12.85 -4.53 -8.14
C VAL A 30 -13.09 -5.71 -9.06
N TYR A 31 -14.36 -6.02 -9.32
CA TYR A 31 -14.77 -7.04 -10.27
C TYR A 31 -14.71 -6.50 -11.71
N ILE A 32 -13.95 -7.18 -12.58
CA ILE A 32 -13.87 -6.82 -14.00
C ILE A 32 -14.67 -7.83 -14.82
N GLN A 33 -15.75 -7.33 -15.44
CA GLN A 33 -16.65 -8.09 -16.31
C GLN A 33 -16.09 -8.26 -17.73
N ASN A 34 -14.82 -8.65 -17.85
CA ASN A 34 -14.19 -8.99 -19.12
C ASN A 34 -13.51 -10.37 -19.01
N TYR A 35 -13.49 -11.13 -20.09
CA TYR A 35 -12.84 -12.43 -20.14
C TYR A 35 -11.42 -12.26 -20.68
N SER A 36 -10.44 -12.85 -20.00
CA SER A 36 -9.05 -12.81 -20.43
C SER A 36 -8.26 -14.01 -19.87
N THR A 37 -7.14 -14.32 -20.49
CA THR A 37 -6.12 -15.21 -19.91
C THR A 37 -5.58 -14.61 -18.62
N TRP A 38 -4.94 -15.42 -17.77
CA TRP A 38 -4.41 -14.94 -16.50
C TRP A 38 -3.38 -13.82 -16.68
N LEU A 39 -2.49 -13.95 -17.68
CA LEU A 39 -1.43 -12.97 -17.95
C LEU A 39 -2.01 -11.65 -18.49
N ASP A 40 -3.00 -11.72 -19.37
CA ASP A 40 -3.66 -10.53 -19.91
C ASP A 40 -4.48 -9.83 -18.82
N ALA A 41 -5.18 -10.59 -17.96
CA ALA A 41 -5.89 -10.06 -16.81
C ALA A 41 -4.94 -9.35 -15.84
N GLN A 42 -3.78 -9.93 -15.54
CA GLN A 42 -2.74 -9.30 -14.73
C GLN A 42 -2.25 -8.00 -15.36
N THR A 43 -1.93 -8.03 -16.66
CA THR A 43 -1.47 -6.85 -17.40
C THR A 43 -2.52 -5.74 -17.36
N PHE A 44 -3.80 -6.09 -17.54
CA PHE A 44 -4.90 -5.15 -17.42
C PHE A 44 -4.96 -4.55 -16.02
N CYS A 45 -4.98 -5.38 -14.96
CA CYS A 45 -5.05 -4.88 -13.60
C CYS A 45 -3.87 -3.97 -13.26
N ARG A 46 -2.64 -4.28 -13.70
CA ARG A 46 -1.47 -3.43 -13.47
C ARG A 46 -1.50 -2.11 -14.26
N SER A 47 -2.27 -2.04 -15.36
CA SER A 47 -2.38 -0.81 -16.16
C SER A 47 -3.46 0.15 -15.65
N SER A 48 -4.49 -0.37 -14.96
CA SER A 48 -5.67 0.42 -14.54
C SER A 48 -5.92 0.42 -13.03
N TYR A 49 -5.27 -0.49 -12.30
CA TYR A 49 -5.40 -0.72 -10.86
C TYR A 49 -4.00 -1.08 -10.29
N SER A 50 -3.92 -1.65 -9.09
CA SER A 50 -2.62 -2.04 -8.50
C SER A 50 -2.12 -3.37 -9.07
N ASP A 51 -2.91 -4.44 -8.97
CA ASP A 51 -2.60 -5.77 -9.55
C ASP A 51 -3.88 -6.62 -9.52
N LEU A 52 -3.80 -7.89 -9.94
CA LEU A 52 -4.83 -8.89 -9.60
C LEU A 52 -5.02 -8.96 -8.08
N ALA A 53 -6.25 -9.20 -7.64
CA ALA A 53 -6.59 -9.30 -6.22
C ALA A 53 -5.96 -10.54 -5.59
N VAL A 54 -5.59 -10.43 -4.32
CA VAL A 54 -5.10 -11.54 -3.49
C VAL A 54 -6.11 -11.75 -2.37
N LEU A 55 -6.49 -13.00 -2.15
CA LEU A 55 -7.43 -13.38 -1.10
C LEU A 55 -6.65 -14.10 0.00
N TYR A 56 -6.70 -13.53 1.20
CA TYR A 56 -5.94 -14.04 2.35
C TYR A 56 -6.82 -14.93 3.22
N GLU A 57 -8.13 -14.66 3.27
CA GLU A 57 -9.07 -15.33 4.16
C GLU A 57 -10.43 -15.62 3.49
N GLN A 58 -11.22 -16.50 4.12
CA GLN A 58 -12.52 -16.90 3.59
C GLN A 58 -13.53 -15.73 3.54
N SER A 59 -13.46 -14.80 4.48
CA SER A 59 -14.26 -13.57 4.49
C SER A 59 -14.02 -12.71 3.24
N ASP A 60 -12.82 -12.72 2.67
CA ASP A 60 -12.55 -12.01 1.41
C ASP A 60 -13.40 -12.61 0.27
N VAL A 61 -13.57 -13.94 0.26
CA VAL A 61 -14.36 -14.66 -0.74
C VAL A 61 -15.85 -14.43 -0.52
N ASP A 62 -16.33 -14.55 0.73
CA ASP A 62 -17.74 -14.43 1.08
C ASP A 62 -18.31 -13.03 0.76
N ASN A 63 -17.46 -12.00 0.76
CA ASN A 63 -17.84 -10.61 0.46
C ASN A 63 -17.82 -10.26 -1.04
N MET A 64 -17.47 -11.19 -1.93
CA MET A 64 -17.45 -10.93 -3.38
C MET A 64 -18.83 -11.08 -4.02
N ASP A 65 -19.23 -10.09 -4.82
CA ASP A 65 -20.42 -10.18 -5.67
C ASP A 65 -20.12 -10.96 -6.96
N LEU A 66 -20.20 -12.29 -6.85
CA LEU A 66 -19.86 -13.24 -7.90
C LEU A 66 -21.09 -13.63 -8.72
N TYR A 67 -21.27 -13.02 -9.90
CA TYR A 67 -22.24 -13.53 -10.86
C TYR A 67 -21.70 -14.82 -11.50
N GLN A 68 -22.23 -15.99 -11.09
CA GLN A 68 -22.21 -17.33 -11.72
C GLN A 68 -20.89 -17.96 -12.27
N TYR A 69 -19.72 -17.33 -12.19
CA TYR A 69 -18.53 -17.77 -12.95
C TYR A 69 -17.23 -17.89 -12.12
N PHE A 70 -16.19 -18.42 -12.78
CA PHE A 70 -14.81 -18.43 -12.28
C PHE A 70 -14.16 -17.06 -12.50
N ALA A 71 -13.29 -16.67 -11.59
CA ALA A 71 -12.54 -15.43 -11.71
C ALA A 71 -11.08 -15.59 -11.30
N TRP A 72 -10.15 -15.08 -12.11
CA TRP A 72 -8.73 -15.02 -11.81
C TRP A 72 -8.45 -14.13 -10.59
N ILE A 73 -7.49 -14.60 -9.79
CA ILE A 73 -6.81 -13.86 -8.73
C ILE A 73 -5.30 -13.94 -8.95
N SER A 74 -4.51 -13.23 -8.14
CA SER A 74 -3.07 -13.06 -8.40
C SER A 74 -2.23 -14.32 -8.26
N LEU A 75 -2.77 -15.42 -7.73
CA LEU A 75 -1.98 -16.61 -7.41
C LEU A 75 -1.69 -17.40 -8.68
N ASN A 76 -0.40 -17.59 -8.95
CA ASN A 76 0.11 -18.51 -9.94
C ASN A 76 1.11 -19.47 -9.29
N LYS A 77 1.31 -20.61 -9.92
CA LYS A 77 2.17 -21.68 -9.42
C LYS A 77 3.55 -21.56 -10.06
N ASP A 78 4.58 -21.44 -9.23
CA ASP A 78 5.97 -21.63 -9.65
C ASP A 78 6.46 -23.01 -9.18
N GLY A 79 6.59 -23.94 -10.12
CA GLY A 79 6.84 -25.35 -9.83
C GLY A 79 5.72 -25.99 -9.00
N ASN A 80 5.99 -26.23 -7.70
CA ASN A 80 5.04 -26.80 -6.73
C ASN A 80 4.53 -25.79 -5.68
N ASN A 81 4.99 -24.54 -5.73
CA ASN A 81 4.65 -23.52 -4.74
C ASN A 81 3.70 -22.48 -5.36
N TRP A 82 2.74 -21.99 -4.57
CA TRP A 82 1.80 -20.92 -4.96
C TRP A 82 2.31 -19.52 -4.57
N GLY A 83 3.55 -19.41 -4.09
CA GLY A 83 4.20 -18.16 -3.68
C GLY A 83 3.66 -17.53 -2.39
N VAL A 84 2.54 -18.05 -1.85
CA VAL A 84 1.89 -17.56 -0.63
C VAL A 84 1.41 -18.75 0.21
N LYS A 85 1.60 -18.67 1.52
CA LYS A 85 1.05 -19.63 2.48
C LYS A 85 -0.38 -19.24 2.86
N LEU A 86 -1.35 -19.96 2.30
CA LEU A 86 -2.78 -19.76 2.56
C LEU A 86 -3.35 -20.87 3.43
N ASP A 87 -4.47 -20.61 4.10
CA ASP A 87 -5.24 -21.63 4.81
C ASP A 87 -5.72 -22.70 3.79
N GLN A 88 -5.49 -23.97 4.12
CA GLN A 88 -5.91 -25.12 3.32
C GLN A 88 -7.45 -25.17 3.15
N ASN A 89 -8.20 -24.65 4.11
CA ASN A 89 -9.66 -24.66 4.11
C ASN A 89 -10.29 -23.80 3.00
N ILE A 90 -9.52 -22.88 2.42
CA ILE A 90 -9.97 -21.98 1.35
C ILE A 90 -10.05 -22.72 -0.01
N TRP A 91 -9.35 -23.85 -0.16
CA TRP A 91 -9.34 -24.61 -1.41
C TRP A 91 -10.54 -25.57 -1.53
N VAL A 92 -11.02 -25.75 -2.76
CA VAL A 92 -12.16 -26.62 -3.09
C VAL A 92 -11.93 -28.09 -2.69
N ASN A 93 -10.69 -28.58 -2.71
CA ASN A 93 -10.28 -29.92 -2.30
C ASN A 93 -8.86 -29.88 -1.68
N ASP A 94 -8.49 -30.86 -0.85
CA ASP A 94 -7.11 -31.11 -0.35
C ASP A 94 -6.07 -31.34 -1.48
N TYR A 95 -6.53 -31.37 -2.73
CA TYR A 95 -5.74 -31.65 -3.92
C TYR A 95 -5.43 -30.33 -4.65
N GLN A 96 -4.20 -29.84 -4.47
CA GLN A 96 -3.64 -28.77 -5.29
C GLN A 96 -3.69 -29.19 -6.76
N PRO A 97 -4.41 -28.50 -7.66
CA PRO A 97 -4.48 -28.95 -9.04
C PRO A 97 -3.11 -28.85 -9.70
N ASN A 98 -2.81 -29.75 -10.63
CA ASN A 98 -1.64 -29.70 -11.51
C ASN A 98 -1.70 -28.52 -12.52
N GLN A 99 -2.48 -27.48 -12.23
CA GLN A 99 -2.77 -26.37 -13.12
C GLN A 99 -2.21 -25.06 -12.53
N GLY A 100 -1.73 -24.18 -13.41
CA GLY A 100 -0.75 -23.14 -13.07
C GLY A 100 -1.28 -21.84 -12.47
N CYS A 101 -2.59 -21.59 -12.49
CA CYS A 101 -3.17 -20.31 -12.04
C CYS A 101 -4.41 -20.53 -11.18
N ALA A 102 -4.68 -19.68 -10.19
CA ALA A 102 -5.81 -19.86 -9.27
C ALA A 102 -7.03 -19.03 -9.68
N VAL A 103 -8.21 -19.64 -9.56
CA VAL A 103 -9.51 -18.96 -9.68
C VAL A 103 -10.35 -19.15 -8.43
N VAL A 104 -11.22 -18.17 -8.17
CA VAL A 104 -12.33 -18.34 -7.24
C VAL A 104 -13.46 -19.09 -7.95
N ASN A 105 -13.92 -20.20 -7.37
CA ASN A 105 -15.11 -20.93 -7.80
C ASN A 105 -16.34 -20.36 -7.08
N TYR A 106 -17.20 -19.66 -7.80
CA TYR A 106 -18.44 -19.09 -7.23
C TYR A 106 -19.32 -20.11 -6.51
N GLN A 107 -19.61 -21.25 -7.15
CA GLN A 107 -20.57 -22.22 -6.60
C GLN A 107 -20.09 -22.80 -5.27
N LYS A 108 -18.77 -22.88 -5.09
CA LYS A 108 -18.14 -23.45 -3.90
C LYS A 108 -17.62 -22.40 -2.94
N GLN A 109 -17.59 -21.12 -3.33
CA GLN A 109 -17.00 -20.02 -2.58
C GLN A 109 -15.57 -20.33 -2.13
N ARG A 110 -14.77 -20.94 -3.02
CA ARG A 110 -13.44 -21.50 -2.69
C ARG A 110 -12.48 -21.43 -3.88
N LEU A 111 -11.18 -21.48 -3.58
CA LEU A 111 -10.13 -21.46 -4.59
C LEU A 111 -9.94 -22.82 -5.27
N GLN A 112 -9.61 -22.77 -6.56
CA GLN A 112 -9.19 -23.92 -7.34
C GLN A 112 -8.13 -23.50 -8.37
N GLY A 113 -7.22 -24.40 -8.70
CA GLY A 113 -6.33 -24.24 -9.85
C GLY A 113 -7.09 -24.41 -11.17
N ALA A 114 -6.64 -23.66 -12.19
CA ALA A 114 -7.13 -23.67 -13.56
C ALA A 114 -5.97 -23.47 -14.55
N ASP A 115 -6.19 -23.85 -15.81
CA ASP A 115 -5.25 -23.63 -16.91
C ASP A 115 -5.17 -22.13 -17.24
N CYS A 116 -3.97 -21.55 -17.16
CA CYS A 116 -3.73 -20.11 -17.26
C CYS A 116 -4.15 -19.50 -18.62
N GLU A 117 -4.25 -20.33 -19.66
CA GLU A 117 -4.67 -19.95 -21.01
C GLU A 117 -6.21 -19.91 -21.16
N GLN A 118 -6.96 -20.21 -20.10
CA GLN A 118 -8.42 -20.10 -20.12
C GLN A 118 -8.87 -18.65 -19.95
N ASP A 119 -10.00 -18.34 -20.59
CA ASP A 119 -10.64 -17.05 -20.51
C ASP A 119 -11.63 -17.01 -19.34
N TYR A 120 -11.27 -16.26 -18.29
CA TYR A 120 -12.16 -16.01 -17.14
C TYR A 120 -12.27 -14.53 -16.84
N PHE A 121 -13.28 -14.19 -16.05
CA PHE A 121 -13.34 -12.90 -15.37
C PHE A 121 -12.17 -12.76 -14.41
N PHE A 122 -11.97 -11.57 -13.84
CA PHE A 122 -10.89 -11.37 -12.90
C PHE A 122 -11.18 -10.25 -11.91
N PHE A 123 -10.51 -10.33 -10.77
CA PHE A 123 -10.55 -9.32 -9.72
C PHE A 123 -9.26 -8.53 -9.72
N CYS A 124 -9.36 -7.21 -9.73
CA CYS A 124 -8.22 -6.34 -9.47
C CYS A 124 -8.25 -5.85 -8.02
N SER A 125 -7.08 -5.66 -7.42
CA SER A 125 -6.92 -4.87 -6.21
C SER A 125 -6.73 -3.40 -6.59
N ALA A 126 -7.53 -2.52 -5.99
CA ALA A 126 -7.43 -1.08 -6.11
C ALA A 126 -7.04 -0.48 -4.75
N SER A 127 -6.10 0.45 -4.74
CA SER A 127 -5.83 1.26 -3.55
C SER A 127 -7.02 2.18 -3.24
N GLU A 128 -7.57 2.13 -2.02
CA GLU A 128 -8.55 3.13 -1.60
C GLU A 128 -7.83 4.43 -1.27
N ASP A 129 -7.63 5.26 -2.28
CA ASP A 129 -7.18 6.63 -2.10
C ASP A 129 -8.29 7.43 -1.42
N LYS A 130 -8.25 7.52 -0.09
CA LYS A 130 -9.20 8.31 0.68
C LYS A 130 -8.74 9.75 0.70
N TYR A 131 -9.54 10.66 0.14
CA TYR A 131 -9.27 12.09 0.24
C TYR A 131 -10.08 12.70 1.37
N VAL A 132 -9.49 13.64 2.10
CA VAL A 132 -10.18 14.46 3.08
C VAL A 132 -10.16 15.90 2.63
N PHE A 133 -11.33 16.50 2.43
CA PHE A 133 -11.46 17.93 2.17
C PHE A 133 -11.36 18.71 3.47
N ILE A 134 -10.45 19.68 3.52
CA ILE A 134 -10.28 20.59 4.66
C ILE A 134 -10.68 21.99 4.23
N ASN A 135 -11.73 22.52 4.87
CA ASN A 135 -12.30 23.84 4.58
C ASN A 135 -11.55 24.99 5.28
N GLU A 136 -10.27 24.82 5.55
CA GLU A 136 -9.40 25.85 6.12
C GLU A 136 -8.65 26.56 4.98
N SER A 137 -8.54 27.89 5.05
CA SER A 137 -7.86 28.67 4.00
C SER A 137 -6.39 28.89 4.39
N LEU A 138 -5.50 28.07 3.85
CA LEU A 138 -4.07 28.05 4.17
C LEU A 138 -3.21 28.29 2.92
N THR A 139 -1.96 28.75 3.13
CA THR A 139 -0.97 28.74 2.04
C THR A 139 -0.64 27.30 1.64
N TRP A 140 -0.04 27.10 0.47
CA TRP A 140 0.30 25.75 0.02
C TRP A 140 1.22 25.02 1.02
N SER A 141 2.23 25.72 1.57
CA SER A 141 3.15 25.13 2.54
C SER A 141 2.51 24.83 3.89
N GLU A 142 1.58 25.69 4.35
CA GLU A 142 0.79 25.46 5.56
C GLU A 142 -0.15 24.26 5.39
N ALA A 143 -0.80 24.15 4.24
CA ALA A 143 -1.68 23.03 3.89
C ALA A 143 -0.92 21.70 3.81
N GLU A 144 0.27 21.69 3.18
CA GLU A 144 1.14 20.52 3.13
C GLU A 144 1.52 20.04 4.53
N ALA A 145 1.96 20.97 5.40
CA ALA A 145 2.30 20.65 6.78
C ALA A 145 1.08 20.12 7.56
N ARG A 146 -0.11 20.67 7.29
CA ARG A 146 -1.37 20.23 7.91
C ARG A 146 -1.81 18.85 7.44
N CYS A 147 -1.48 18.46 6.21
CA CYS A 147 -1.81 17.15 5.67
C CYS A 147 -0.81 16.05 6.03
N LYS A 148 0.48 16.38 6.24
CA LYS A 148 1.52 15.41 6.62
C LYS A 148 1.19 14.64 7.90
N LYS A 149 0.38 15.20 8.80
CA LYS A 149 -0.16 14.52 9.98
C LYS A 149 -1.63 14.89 10.18
N PRO A 150 -2.57 13.93 10.27
CA PRO A 150 -2.39 12.48 10.36
C PRO A 150 -2.50 11.74 9.00
N TYR A 151 -2.51 12.43 7.86
CA TYR A 151 -2.89 11.79 6.60
C TYR A 151 -1.70 11.18 5.86
N GLY A 152 -0.92 11.97 5.13
CA GLY A 152 0.15 11.45 4.28
C GLY A 152 0.74 12.52 3.35
N GLY A 153 -0.04 13.55 3.05
CA GLY A 153 0.40 14.72 2.29
C GLY A 153 -0.77 15.44 1.66
N LEU A 154 -0.52 16.58 1.00
CA LEU A 154 -1.53 17.20 0.13
C LEU A 154 -2.00 16.21 -0.96
N GLY A 155 -3.23 16.40 -1.39
CA GLY A 155 -3.94 15.49 -2.29
C GLY A 155 -3.18 15.22 -3.59
N VAL A 156 -2.85 13.96 -3.82
CA VAL A 156 -2.30 13.44 -5.08
C VAL A 156 -3.44 13.09 -5.99
N VAL A 157 -3.61 13.74 -7.14
CA VAL A 157 -4.77 13.44 -7.99
C VAL A 157 -4.39 12.35 -8.98
N LYS A 158 -5.08 11.20 -8.96
CA LYS A 158 -4.86 10.11 -9.93
C LYS A 158 -5.81 10.12 -11.12
N ASP A 159 -7.06 10.52 -10.90
CA ASP A 159 -8.07 10.68 -11.95
C ASP A 159 -9.20 11.62 -11.54
N LYS A 160 -10.16 11.82 -12.45
CA LYS A 160 -11.29 12.72 -12.26
C LYS A 160 -12.34 12.17 -11.26
N ASP A 161 -12.48 10.86 -11.13
CA ASP A 161 -13.51 10.24 -10.28
C ASP A 161 -13.16 10.37 -8.80
N HIS A 162 -11.88 10.22 -8.47
CA HIS A 162 -11.36 10.53 -7.15
C HIS A 162 -11.62 12.00 -6.75
N LEU A 163 -11.41 12.94 -7.67
CA LEU A 163 -11.71 14.36 -7.42
C LEU A 163 -13.19 14.66 -7.19
N ASN A 164 -14.08 13.94 -7.88
CA ASN A 164 -15.52 14.09 -7.73
C ASN A 164 -15.97 13.72 -6.31
N LYS A 165 -15.32 12.73 -5.69
CA LYS A 165 -15.58 12.31 -4.30
C LYS A 165 -14.89 13.23 -3.29
N ALA A 166 -13.72 13.75 -3.63
CA ALA A 166 -12.84 14.48 -2.72
C ALA A 166 -13.19 15.96 -2.46
N THR A 167 -14.06 16.58 -3.26
CA THR A 167 -14.28 18.04 -3.20
C THR A 167 -15.76 18.41 -3.25
N LEU A 168 -16.13 19.48 -2.53
CA LEU A 168 -17.48 20.03 -2.56
C LEU A 168 -17.75 20.73 -3.89
N ARG A 169 -18.95 20.60 -4.47
CA ARG A 169 -19.37 21.34 -5.67
C ARG A 169 -19.73 22.79 -5.33
N GLN A 170 -18.72 23.60 -5.01
CA GLN A 170 -18.84 25.02 -4.74
C GLN A 170 -17.66 25.72 -5.41
N ASP A 171 -17.90 26.61 -6.36
CA ASP A 171 -16.89 27.14 -7.30
C ASP A 171 -15.76 27.93 -6.61
N PHE A 172 -14.73 27.23 -6.15
CA PHE A 172 -13.53 27.79 -5.55
C PHE A 172 -12.29 26.93 -5.86
N PRO A 173 -11.08 27.54 -5.85
CA PRO A 173 -9.82 26.81 -5.99
C PRO A 173 -9.55 25.94 -4.75
N VAL A 174 -9.05 24.73 -4.97
CA VAL A 174 -8.65 23.79 -3.92
C VAL A 174 -7.21 23.36 -4.14
N TRP A 175 -6.34 23.56 -3.14
CA TRP A 175 -4.94 23.13 -3.26
C TRP A 175 -4.84 21.62 -3.44
N THR A 176 -3.89 21.23 -4.29
CA THR A 176 -3.42 19.85 -4.44
C THR A 176 -1.93 19.76 -4.12
N GLY A 177 -1.39 18.55 -4.07
CA GLY A 177 0.04 18.34 -3.84
C GLY A 177 0.92 18.71 -5.04
N LEU A 178 0.35 19.04 -6.20
CA LEU A 178 1.13 19.34 -7.40
C LEU A 178 1.78 20.72 -7.28
N HIS A 179 3.09 20.76 -7.37
CA HIS A 179 3.89 21.97 -7.38
C HIS A 179 5.07 21.82 -8.34
N ARG A 180 5.76 22.91 -8.67
CA ARG A 180 7.03 22.85 -9.39
C ARG A 180 8.15 23.47 -8.58
N ASN A 181 9.35 22.94 -8.76
CA ASN A 181 10.58 23.59 -8.35
C ASN A 181 11.46 23.77 -9.59
N GLY A 182 11.60 25.01 -10.05
CA GLY A 182 12.18 25.31 -11.35
C GLY A 182 11.26 24.87 -12.50
N ALA A 183 11.74 24.01 -13.40
CA ALA A 183 11.02 23.61 -14.61
C ALA A 183 10.17 22.32 -14.45
N THR A 184 10.32 21.60 -13.34
CA THR A 184 9.74 20.25 -13.19
C THR A 184 8.55 20.26 -12.23
N TRP A 185 7.43 19.68 -12.65
CA TRP A 185 6.23 19.47 -11.83
C TRP A 185 6.30 18.14 -11.09
N SER A 186 6.12 18.16 -9.77
CA SER A 186 6.08 16.99 -8.89
C SER A 186 4.91 17.07 -7.91
N TRP A 187 4.37 15.91 -7.53
CA TRP A 187 3.45 15.83 -6.40
C TRP A 187 4.24 15.86 -5.09
N SER A 188 3.70 16.49 -4.05
CA SER A 188 4.32 16.57 -2.72
C SER A 188 4.30 15.25 -1.96
N ALA A 189 3.42 14.33 -2.37
CA ALA A 189 3.34 12.95 -1.92
C ALA A 189 2.93 12.08 -3.12
N GLY A 190 3.29 10.79 -3.08
CA GLY A 190 2.86 9.78 -4.03
C GLY A 190 3.20 10.05 -5.51
N LEU A 191 2.82 9.10 -6.37
CA LEU A 191 3.05 9.18 -7.80
C LEU A 191 1.74 9.36 -8.58
N SER A 192 1.77 10.28 -9.55
CA SER A 192 0.69 10.45 -10.53
C SER A 192 1.13 11.24 -11.76
N ASP A 193 0.81 10.72 -12.94
CA ASP A 193 0.96 11.40 -14.23
C ASP A 193 -0.26 12.24 -14.62
N TYR A 194 -1.30 12.27 -13.79
CA TYR A 194 -2.53 12.99 -14.11
C TYR A 194 -2.29 14.50 -14.22
N ARG A 195 -2.61 15.07 -15.38
CA ARG A 195 -2.51 16.51 -15.66
C ARG A 195 -3.73 16.95 -16.46
N ASN A 196 -4.75 17.45 -15.76
CA ASN A 196 -5.97 17.97 -16.38
C ASN A 196 -5.96 19.51 -16.38
N TRP A 197 -5.00 20.10 -17.09
CA TRP A 197 -4.82 21.55 -17.15
C TRP A 197 -6.04 22.26 -17.74
N ALA A 198 -6.38 23.42 -17.17
CA ALA A 198 -7.32 24.33 -17.80
C ALA A 198 -6.76 24.87 -19.12
N LEU A 199 -7.63 25.45 -19.94
CA LEU A 199 -7.20 26.10 -21.19
C LEU A 199 -6.15 27.18 -20.88
N ASN A 200 -5.01 27.12 -21.56
CA ASN A 200 -3.84 28.01 -21.38
C ASN A 200 -3.03 27.81 -20.09
N GLU A 201 -3.18 26.68 -19.40
CA GLU A 201 -2.32 26.26 -18.29
C GLU A 201 -1.38 25.10 -18.72
N PRO A 202 -0.22 24.90 -18.06
CA PRO A 202 0.32 25.68 -16.95
C PRO A 202 0.80 27.08 -17.38
N GLY A 203 0.34 28.10 -16.67
CA GLY A 203 0.74 29.50 -16.86
C GLY A 203 1.94 29.93 -16.03
N ASN A 204 2.10 31.25 -15.90
CA ASN A 204 3.14 31.89 -15.08
C ASN A 204 2.57 32.50 -13.78
N ASN A 205 1.40 32.03 -13.34
CA ASN A 205 0.67 32.59 -12.19
C ASN A 205 1.22 32.13 -10.83
N GLY A 206 2.14 31.15 -10.84
CA GLY A 206 2.87 30.67 -9.68
C GLY A 206 3.28 29.21 -9.85
N ASP A 207 3.85 28.65 -8.79
CA ASP A 207 4.48 27.33 -8.82
C ASP A 207 3.66 26.26 -8.09
N CYS A 208 2.48 26.62 -7.58
CA CYS A 208 1.57 25.72 -6.86
C CYS A 208 0.28 25.53 -7.64
N VAL A 209 -0.31 24.34 -7.60
CA VAL A 209 -1.50 24.02 -8.39
C VAL A 209 -2.72 23.88 -7.49
N ALA A 210 -3.80 24.51 -7.92
CA ALA A 210 -5.13 24.27 -7.39
C ALA A 210 -6.01 23.67 -8.49
N ILE A 211 -7.05 22.96 -8.07
CA ILE A 211 -8.12 22.51 -8.96
C ILE A 211 -9.36 23.38 -8.76
N SER A 212 -10.11 23.62 -9.83
CA SER A 212 -11.49 24.07 -9.68
C SER A 212 -12.32 22.91 -9.16
N SER A 213 -13.06 23.16 -8.08
CA SER A 213 -14.01 22.21 -7.50
C SER A 213 -15.19 21.88 -8.42
N VAL A 214 -15.43 22.65 -9.49
CA VAL A 214 -16.52 22.43 -10.46
C VAL A 214 -16.01 21.78 -11.73
N SER A 215 -15.09 22.44 -12.46
CA SER A 215 -14.58 21.92 -13.73
C SER A 215 -13.57 20.79 -13.55
N LYS A 216 -13.00 20.64 -12.35
CA LYS A 216 -11.92 19.70 -12.03
C LYS A 216 -10.64 19.93 -12.84
N THR A 217 -10.50 21.11 -13.43
CA THR A 217 -9.29 21.50 -14.17
C THR A 217 -8.26 22.12 -13.24
N MET A 218 -6.99 21.88 -13.55
CA MET A 218 -5.82 22.38 -12.83
C MET A 218 -5.41 23.75 -13.34
N THR A 219 -5.09 24.66 -12.41
CA THR A 219 -4.60 26.01 -12.68
C THR A 219 -3.41 26.32 -11.78
N THR A 220 -2.44 27.07 -12.31
CA THR A 220 -1.30 27.55 -11.52
C THR A 220 -1.68 28.75 -10.68
N HIS A 221 -1.18 28.81 -9.45
CA HIS A 221 -1.44 29.88 -8.50
C HIS A 221 -0.19 30.22 -7.69
N ASN A 222 -0.14 31.46 -7.19
CA ASN A 222 0.86 31.90 -6.24
C ASN A 222 0.74 31.05 -4.96
N CYS A 223 1.83 30.40 -4.54
CA CYS A 223 1.87 29.53 -3.36
C CYS A 223 1.50 30.22 -2.04
N SER A 224 1.55 31.56 -2.00
CA SER A 224 1.14 32.39 -0.86
C SER A 224 -0.36 32.68 -0.84
N ALA A 225 -1.10 32.35 -1.90
CA ALA A 225 -2.55 32.42 -1.90
C ALA A 225 -3.11 31.44 -0.87
N ARG A 226 -4.29 31.74 -0.33
CA ARG A 226 -4.91 30.93 0.72
C ARG A 226 -6.18 30.27 0.20
N TYR A 227 -6.17 28.94 0.14
CA TYR A 227 -7.28 28.15 -0.37
C TYR A 227 -7.58 26.96 0.56
N PRO A 228 -8.82 26.45 0.55
CA PRO A 228 -9.13 25.10 1.01
C PRO A 228 -8.28 24.07 0.28
N PHE A 229 -8.16 22.88 0.84
CA PHE A 229 -7.25 21.87 0.32
C PHE A 229 -7.77 20.46 0.55
N ILE A 230 -7.27 19.54 -0.25
CA ILE A 230 -7.50 18.10 -0.07
C ILE A 230 -6.24 17.47 0.52
N CYS A 231 -6.40 16.64 1.53
CA CYS A 231 -5.35 15.74 2.01
C CYS A 231 -5.54 14.36 1.42
N PHE A 232 -4.45 13.70 1.08
CA PHE A 232 -4.40 12.30 0.70
C PHE A 232 -4.22 11.45 1.96
N MET A 233 -5.19 10.60 2.28
CA MET A 233 -5.05 9.56 3.30
C MET A 233 -4.50 8.31 2.65
N ASP A 234 -3.18 8.18 2.74
CA ASP A 234 -2.52 6.90 2.59
C ASP A 234 -2.30 6.33 4.00
N ASN A 235 -2.60 5.06 4.21
CA ASN A 235 -2.18 4.43 5.46
C ASN A 235 -0.71 3.99 5.42
N LEU A 236 0.00 4.15 4.30
CA LEU A 236 1.42 3.88 4.12
C LEU A 236 2.21 5.18 3.88
N LEU A 237 3.21 5.42 4.72
CA LEU A 237 4.08 6.59 4.68
C LEU A 237 5.54 6.19 4.44
N LEU A 238 6.13 6.69 3.36
CA LEU A 238 7.58 6.65 3.16
C LEU A 238 8.26 7.76 3.96
N VAL A 239 9.21 7.37 4.81
CA VAL A 239 10.08 8.28 5.54
C VAL A 239 11.47 8.26 4.91
N LYS A 240 11.84 9.40 4.31
CA LYS A 240 13.13 9.61 3.63
C LYS A 240 14.26 10.03 4.59
N GLU A 241 14.28 9.45 5.78
CA GLU A 241 15.39 9.59 6.73
C GLU A 241 16.21 8.31 6.74
N ASN A 242 17.54 8.42 6.82
CA ASN A 242 18.41 7.27 6.98
C ASN A 242 18.46 6.90 8.47
N ARG A 243 17.95 5.71 8.82
CA ARG A 243 17.84 5.22 10.20
C ARG A 243 18.16 3.74 10.27
N THR A 244 18.67 3.30 11.42
CA THR A 244 18.74 1.85 11.73
C THR A 244 17.34 1.28 11.87
N TRP A 245 17.20 -0.04 11.85
CA TRP A 245 15.89 -0.67 11.97
C TRP A 245 15.18 -0.32 13.29
N GLU A 246 15.90 -0.34 14.42
CA GLU A 246 15.36 0.03 15.72
C GLU A 246 14.96 1.52 15.80
N GLU A 247 15.76 2.41 15.20
CA GLU A 247 15.45 3.84 15.13
C GLU A 247 14.21 4.12 14.26
N ALA A 248 14.09 3.43 13.12
CA ALA A 248 12.93 3.50 12.24
C ALA A 248 11.65 3.04 12.95
N LEU A 249 11.73 1.93 13.72
CA LEU A 249 10.62 1.46 14.54
C LEU A 249 10.19 2.50 15.57
N GLU A 250 11.14 3.12 16.29
CA GLU A 250 10.84 4.16 17.26
C GLU A 250 10.25 5.41 16.60
N TYR A 251 10.73 5.77 15.42
CA TYR A 251 10.21 6.89 14.64
C TYR A 251 8.74 6.66 14.28
N CYS A 252 8.38 5.50 13.70
CA CYS A 252 6.98 5.21 13.39
C CYS A 252 6.09 5.27 14.65
N LYS A 253 6.56 4.72 15.78
CA LYS A 253 5.82 4.77 17.06
C LYS A 253 5.56 6.21 17.53
N LYS A 254 6.52 7.11 17.38
CA LYS A 254 6.35 8.55 17.71
C LYS A 254 5.29 9.23 16.83
N LEU A 255 4.97 8.65 15.68
CA LEU A 255 3.89 9.10 14.79
C LEU A 255 2.55 8.43 15.06
N ASN A 256 2.43 7.62 16.13
CA ASN A 256 1.28 6.73 16.34
C ASN A 256 1.07 5.76 15.16
N ALA A 257 2.18 5.33 14.56
CA ALA A 257 2.26 4.40 13.44
C ALA A 257 3.15 3.20 13.81
N GLN A 258 3.26 2.22 12.92
CA GLN A 258 4.10 1.03 13.06
C GLN A 258 4.91 0.81 11.79
N LEU A 259 5.98 0.02 11.81
CA LEU A 259 6.62 -0.41 10.55
C LEU A 259 5.67 -1.32 9.77
N VAL A 260 5.61 -1.14 8.45
CA VAL A 260 4.64 -1.86 7.59
C VAL A 260 4.91 -3.36 7.52
N SER A 261 3.86 -4.17 7.53
CA SER A 261 3.90 -5.57 7.11
C SER A 261 3.61 -5.69 5.62
N VAL A 262 4.41 -6.47 4.91
CA VAL A 262 4.34 -6.59 3.45
C VAL A 262 3.77 -7.95 3.09
N GLN A 263 2.57 -7.98 2.50
CA GLN A 263 2.01 -9.21 1.95
C GLN A 263 2.15 -9.23 0.41
N PRO A 264 2.10 -10.41 -0.24
CA PRO A 264 2.26 -10.53 -1.70
C PRO A 264 1.33 -9.64 -2.53
N GLY A 265 0.08 -9.44 -2.11
CA GLY A 265 -0.81 -8.51 -2.78
C GLY A 265 -0.39 -7.05 -2.65
N ASP A 266 0.40 -6.69 -1.64
CA ASP A 266 0.88 -5.33 -1.35
C ASP A 266 2.08 -4.92 -2.18
N TYR A 267 2.70 -5.84 -2.92
CA TYR A 267 3.97 -5.60 -3.60
C TYR A 267 3.93 -4.40 -4.53
N THR A 268 2.94 -4.30 -5.43
CA THR A 268 2.84 -3.14 -6.34
C THR A 268 2.63 -1.85 -5.55
N TYR A 269 1.71 -1.88 -4.58
CA TYR A 269 1.39 -0.70 -3.78
C TYR A 269 2.60 -0.18 -3.00
N ILE A 270 3.34 -1.08 -2.35
CA ILE A 270 4.56 -0.77 -1.62
C ILE A 270 5.67 -0.34 -2.58
N SER A 271 5.78 -0.95 -3.76
CA SER A 271 6.78 -0.58 -4.77
C SER A 271 6.56 0.84 -5.28
N ASP A 272 5.31 1.22 -5.54
CA ASP A 272 4.96 2.58 -5.95
C ASP A 272 5.38 3.64 -4.91
N ARG A 273 5.44 3.28 -3.62
CA ARG A 273 5.95 4.17 -2.56
C ARG A 273 7.47 4.06 -2.44
N ALA A 274 8.01 2.85 -2.43
CA ALA A 274 9.43 2.60 -2.21
C ALA A 274 10.33 3.15 -3.33
N ILE A 275 9.81 3.30 -4.55
CA ILE A 275 10.57 3.88 -5.68
C ILE A 275 10.97 5.34 -5.44
N GLU A 276 10.26 6.05 -4.56
CA GLU A 276 10.59 7.43 -4.16
C GLU A 276 11.71 7.50 -3.10
N ALA A 277 12.14 6.35 -2.55
CA ALA A 277 13.18 6.29 -1.53
C ALA A 277 14.56 6.65 -2.09
N ASP A 278 15.34 7.33 -1.27
CA ASP A 278 16.72 7.68 -1.60
C ASP A 278 17.65 6.45 -1.48
N THR A 279 17.28 5.47 -0.65
CA THR A 279 17.98 4.19 -0.51
C THR A 279 17.45 3.14 -1.49
N ASP A 280 18.24 2.14 -1.84
CA ASP A 280 17.80 1.05 -2.75
C ASP A 280 16.81 0.07 -2.12
N GLU A 281 16.73 0.11 -0.80
CA GLU A 281 15.84 -0.72 0.00
C GLU A 281 15.26 0.13 1.12
N VAL A 282 14.07 -0.23 1.58
CA VAL A 282 13.38 0.44 2.68
C VAL A 282 13.10 -0.53 3.82
N TRP A 283 13.22 -0.08 5.07
CA TRP A 283 12.87 -0.92 6.21
C TRP A 283 11.38 -1.22 6.26
N THR A 284 11.08 -2.46 6.65
CA THR A 284 9.75 -2.98 6.92
C THR A 284 9.67 -3.50 8.35
N GLY A 285 8.49 -3.92 8.80
CA GLY A 285 8.29 -4.46 10.14
C GLY A 285 8.81 -5.89 10.34
N LEU A 286 9.48 -6.49 9.35
CA LEU A 286 9.90 -7.88 9.41
C LEU A 286 11.11 -8.05 10.33
N ARG A 287 11.01 -8.95 11.31
CA ARG A 287 12.05 -9.22 12.31
C ARG A 287 12.25 -10.72 12.50
N TYR A 288 13.51 -11.15 12.57
CA TYR A 288 13.88 -12.49 13.04
C TYR A 288 14.27 -12.42 14.51
N LEU A 289 13.55 -13.14 15.37
CA LEU A 289 13.89 -13.27 16.77
C LEU A 289 13.38 -14.61 17.29
N ALA A 290 14.13 -15.22 18.22
CA ALA A 290 13.77 -16.49 18.84
C ALA A 290 13.51 -17.66 17.87
N GLY A 291 14.20 -17.67 16.72
CA GLY A 291 14.15 -18.77 15.76
C GLY A 291 13.05 -18.67 14.70
N SER A 292 12.30 -17.56 14.66
CA SER A 292 11.26 -17.35 13.66
C SER A 292 11.18 -15.90 13.16
N TRP A 293 10.65 -15.74 11.95
CA TRP A 293 10.27 -14.45 11.38
C TRP A 293 8.86 -14.06 11.83
N PHE A 294 8.65 -12.77 12.12
CA PHE A 294 7.33 -12.18 12.37
C PHE A 294 7.32 -10.71 11.99
N TRP A 295 6.11 -10.18 11.81
CA TRP A 295 5.87 -8.75 11.68
C TRP A 295 5.71 -8.11 13.05
N VAL A 296 6.43 -7.04 13.32
CA VAL A 296 6.38 -6.36 14.63
C VAL A 296 5.07 -5.62 14.91
N ASN A 297 4.22 -5.44 13.90
CA ASN A 297 2.85 -4.97 14.04
C ASN A 297 1.85 -6.09 14.38
N GLY A 298 2.29 -7.35 14.45
CA GLY A 298 1.45 -8.50 14.78
C GLY A 298 0.71 -9.14 13.61
N ALA A 299 0.91 -8.66 12.38
CA ALA A 299 0.33 -9.28 11.19
C ALA A 299 0.85 -10.71 10.97
N ASP A 300 0.02 -11.54 10.31
CA ASP A 300 0.40 -12.92 10.02
C ASP A 300 1.50 -13.01 8.96
N ILE A 301 2.38 -14.02 9.10
CA ILE A 301 3.44 -14.28 8.14
C ILE A 301 2.93 -15.23 7.04
N THR A 302 2.60 -14.69 5.86
CA THR A 302 2.13 -15.49 4.72
C THR A 302 3.20 -15.74 3.65
N LEU A 303 4.40 -15.18 3.84
CA LEU A 303 5.53 -15.30 2.92
C LEU A 303 6.15 -16.70 2.99
N SER A 304 6.36 -17.34 1.83
CA SER A 304 7.00 -18.66 1.76
C SER A 304 8.52 -18.63 1.60
N ASP A 305 9.08 -17.52 1.12
CA ASP A 305 10.45 -17.50 0.57
C ASP A 305 11.49 -16.91 1.53
N LEU A 306 11.14 -16.75 2.80
CA LEU A 306 12.04 -16.23 3.81
C LEU A 306 13.09 -17.28 4.23
N PRO A 307 14.34 -16.87 4.50
CA PRO A 307 15.38 -17.80 4.94
C PRO A 307 15.05 -18.36 6.32
N GLY A 308 15.00 -19.70 6.46
CA GLY A 308 14.66 -20.36 7.73
C GLY A 308 15.63 -20.04 8.89
N CYS A 309 16.92 -19.88 8.56
CA CYS A 309 17.96 -19.42 9.48
C CYS A 309 18.82 -18.38 8.75
N PRO A 310 18.56 -17.07 8.91
CA PRO A 310 19.45 -16.05 8.38
C PRO A 310 20.83 -16.12 9.07
N LEU A 311 21.85 -15.56 8.41
CA LEU A 311 23.16 -15.34 9.05
C LEU A 311 23.00 -14.50 10.31
N THR A 312 23.92 -14.65 11.26
CA THR A 312 23.82 -14.15 12.65
C THR A 312 23.51 -12.66 12.81
N GLU A 313 23.74 -11.85 11.77
CA GLU A 313 23.53 -10.40 11.79
C GLU A 313 22.33 -9.96 10.94
N LEU A 314 21.81 -10.83 10.07
CA LEU A 314 20.75 -10.50 9.10
C LEU A 314 19.35 -10.75 9.69
N HIS A 315 19.01 -10.01 10.74
CA HIS A 315 17.78 -10.23 11.49
C HIS A 315 16.66 -9.21 11.22
N CYS A 316 16.84 -8.30 10.26
CA CYS A 316 15.85 -7.29 9.90
C CYS A 316 15.46 -7.42 8.43
N GLY A 317 14.19 -7.24 8.10
CA GLY A 317 13.72 -7.33 6.72
C GLY A 317 13.58 -5.97 6.04
N ALA A 318 14.17 -5.85 4.86
CA ALA A 318 14.04 -4.70 3.98
C ALA A 318 13.32 -5.08 2.69
N PHE A 319 12.55 -4.15 2.13
CA PHE A 319 11.90 -4.29 0.83
C PHE A 319 12.74 -3.60 -0.24
N SER A 320 13.03 -4.30 -1.34
CA SER A 320 13.82 -3.75 -2.45
C SER A 320 12.96 -2.89 -3.38
N LYS A 321 13.43 -1.68 -3.71
CA LYS A 321 12.75 -0.85 -4.73
C LYS A 321 13.05 -1.33 -6.17
N ASN A 322 14.16 -2.04 -6.36
CA ASN A 322 14.66 -2.47 -7.67
C ASN A 322 14.15 -3.86 -8.07
N ASP A 323 13.61 -4.63 -7.11
CA ASP A 323 13.05 -5.97 -7.32
C ASP A 323 11.68 -6.05 -6.61
N PRO A 324 10.61 -5.52 -7.24
CA PRO A 324 9.27 -5.46 -6.67
C PRO A 324 8.80 -6.83 -6.18
N GLY A 325 8.54 -6.93 -4.87
CA GLY A 325 8.07 -8.14 -4.22
C GLY A 325 9.15 -8.97 -3.53
N ARG A 326 10.40 -8.51 -3.57
CA ARG A 326 11.48 -9.15 -2.83
C ARG A 326 11.72 -8.48 -1.48
N LEU A 327 11.48 -9.26 -0.42
CA LEU A 327 11.89 -8.96 0.94
C LEU A 327 13.20 -9.67 1.25
N GLU A 328 14.17 -8.92 1.75
CA GLU A 328 15.49 -9.44 2.04
C GLU A 328 15.88 -9.26 3.50
N ALA A 329 16.58 -10.25 4.04
CA ALA A 329 17.23 -10.15 5.34
C ALA A 329 18.47 -9.25 5.22
N ARG A 330 18.59 -8.31 6.16
CA ARG A 330 19.63 -7.28 6.23
C ARG A 330 20.12 -7.09 7.66
N ASP A 331 21.30 -6.50 7.78
CA ASP A 331 21.85 -6.13 9.07
C ASP A 331 21.09 -4.93 9.62
N CYS A 332 20.56 -5.07 10.83
CA CYS A 332 19.71 -4.07 11.49
C CYS A 332 20.43 -2.75 11.74
N VAL A 333 21.77 -2.76 11.79
CA VAL A 333 22.58 -1.56 11.97
C VAL A 333 22.77 -0.76 10.66
N GLU A 334 22.37 -1.30 9.51
CA GLU A 334 22.35 -0.54 8.26
C GLU A 334 21.36 0.63 8.36
N GLU A 335 21.68 1.75 7.72
CA GLU A 335 20.78 2.91 7.67
C GLU A 335 20.01 2.92 6.35
N LYS A 336 18.68 2.93 6.44
CA LYS A 336 17.79 2.95 5.27
C LYS A 336 16.64 3.94 5.48
N ASN A 337 16.03 4.38 4.40
CA ASN A 337 14.67 4.92 4.45
C ASN A 337 13.70 3.81 4.88
N PHE A 338 12.48 4.16 5.28
CA PHE A 338 11.58 3.18 5.89
C PHE A 338 10.11 3.51 5.69
N LEU A 339 9.28 2.47 5.75
CA LEU A 339 7.85 2.56 5.54
C LEU A 339 7.11 2.41 6.86
N CYS A 340 6.40 3.46 7.26
CA CYS A 340 5.47 3.42 8.37
C CYS A 340 4.05 3.17 7.86
N TYR A 341 3.24 2.51 8.68
CA TYR A 341 1.84 2.28 8.47
C TYR A 341 1.02 2.80 9.66
N SER A 342 -0.10 3.47 9.40
CA SER A 342 -1.00 3.98 10.45
C SER A 342 -2.39 3.36 10.32
N GLU A 343 -2.88 2.75 11.41
CA GLU A 343 -4.30 2.39 11.54
C GLU A 343 -5.12 3.68 11.63
N GLY A 344 -6.06 3.85 10.70
CA GLY A 344 -6.89 5.05 10.57
C GLY A 344 -7.92 5.22 11.67
#